data_AF-A0A935D4K9-F1
#
_entry.id   AF-A0A935D4K9-F1
#
_cell.length_a   1.000
_cell.length_b   1.000
_cell.length_c   1.000
_cell.angle_alpha   90.00
_cell.angle_beta   90.00
_cell.angle_gamma   90.00
#
_symmetry.space_group_name_H-M   'P 1'
#
loop_
_entity.id
_entity.type
_entity.pdbx_description
1 polymer ?
#
loop_
_entity_poly.entity_id
_entity_poly.type
_entity_poly.pdbx_seq_one_letter_code
_entity_poly.pdbx_strand_id
1 'polypeptide(L)'
;MKKLHACPKCNGRKLWVIEPFRVPGEATEGHAVPLVPHQHEDEAGGGFFRVARKNPIGAVDLLVCDACGYSELWARGARDLVEDPVAGVRLLDSSATKAGPFR
;
A
#
# COMPACT_ATOMS: atom_id res chain seq x y z
N MET A 1 11.21 15.35 -2.73
CA MET A 1 12.10 15.22 -1.55
C MET A 1 12.10 13.77 -1.10
N LYS A 2 13.24 13.05 -1.18
CA LYS A 2 13.38 11.74 -0.53
C LYS A 2 13.42 11.98 0.98
N LYS A 3 12.37 11.58 1.71
CA LYS A 3 12.42 11.56 3.18
C LYS A 3 13.54 10.59 3.56
N LEU A 4 14.55 11.08 4.28
CA LEU A 4 15.58 10.22 4.88
C LEU A 4 14.84 9.32 5.88
N HIS A 5 14.62 8.05 5.52
CA HIS A 5 14.01 7.10 6.44
C HIS A 5 14.97 6.90 7.62
N ALA A 6 14.53 7.32 8.81
CA ALA A 6 15.22 7.07 10.06
C ALA A 6 14.31 6.19 10.92
N CYS A 7 14.92 5.24 11.65
CA CYS A 7 14.17 4.38 12.55
C CYS A 7 13.48 5.22 13.64
N PRO A 8 12.14 5.14 13.78
CA PRO A 8 11.41 5.92 14.78
C PRO A 8 11.66 5.45 16.22
N LYS A 9 12.31 4.29 16.41
CA LYS A 9 12.61 3.73 17.74
C LYS A 9 13.98 4.11 18.28
N CYS A 10 15.00 4.16 17.42
CA CYS A 10 16.39 4.39 17.87
C CYS A 10 17.13 5.48 17.06
N ASN A 11 16.45 6.17 16.15
CA ASN A 11 17.02 7.17 15.24
C ASN A 11 18.14 6.64 14.32
N GLY A 12 18.25 5.32 14.16
CA GLY A 12 19.19 4.69 13.24
C GLY A 12 18.90 5.08 11.79
N ARG A 13 19.95 5.26 10.98
CA ARG A 13 19.87 5.72 9.58
C ARG A 13 20.12 4.63 8.54
N LYS A 14 20.39 3.40 8.99
CA LYS A 14 20.55 2.22 8.14
C LYS A 14 19.32 1.34 8.28
N LEU A 15 18.63 1.13 7.17
CA LEU A 15 17.45 0.28 7.09
C LEU A 15 17.65 -0.69 5.91
N TRP A 16 17.31 -1.95 6.12
CA TRP A 16 17.18 -2.95 5.07
C TRP A 16 15.81 -2.81 4.42
N VAL A 17 15.74 -2.91 3.09
CA VAL A 17 14.49 -2.97 2.32
C VAL A 17 14.34 -4.39 1.78
N ILE A 18 13.26 -5.06 2.13
CA ILE A 18 12.94 -6.43 1.71
C ILE A 18 11.68 -6.36 0.86
N GLU A 19 11.84 -6.37 -0.46
CA GLU A 19 10.73 -6.25 -1.42
C GLU A 19 9.94 -7.56 -1.57
N PRO A 20 10.58 -8.74 -1.69
CA PRO A 20 9.89 -10.01 -1.49
C PRO A 20 10.07 -10.49 -0.05
N PHE A 21 9.07 -10.29 0.80
CA PHE A 21 8.99 -10.94 2.11
C PHE A 21 7.81 -11.91 2.14
N ARG A 22 7.94 -12.98 2.95
CA ARG A 22 6.89 -13.99 3.08
C ARG A 22 5.77 -13.46 3.98
N VAL A 23 4.54 -13.52 3.48
CA VAL A 23 3.31 -13.37 4.29
C VAL A 23 2.78 -14.77 4.57
N PRO A 24 2.62 -15.19 5.84
CA PRO A 24 2.05 -16.50 6.15
C PRO A 24 0.67 -16.67 5.49
N GLY A 25 0.52 -17.68 4.62
CA GLY A 25 -0.72 -17.96 3.90
C GLY A 25 -0.70 -17.61 2.40
N GLU A 26 0.25 -16.80 1.94
CA GLU A 26 0.50 -16.53 0.51
C GLU A 26 1.96 -16.85 0.17
N ALA A 27 2.16 -17.77 -0.77
CA ALA A 27 3.48 -18.00 -1.35
C ALA A 27 3.72 -16.94 -2.43
N THR A 28 4.22 -15.76 -2.05
CA THR A 28 4.84 -14.87 -3.03
C THR A 28 6.18 -15.49 -3.43
N GLU A 29 6.21 -16.14 -4.60
CA GLU A 29 7.39 -16.80 -5.18
C GLU A 29 8.43 -15.77 -5.63
N GLY A 30 9.02 -15.02 -4.70
CA GLY A 30 10.04 -14.01 -5.00
C GLY A 30 9.52 -12.77 -5.73
N HIS A 31 8.21 -12.60 -5.84
CA HIS A 31 7.57 -11.43 -6.45
C HIS A 31 7.26 -10.34 -5.41
N ALA A 32 7.25 -9.07 -5.84
CA ALA A 32 6.80 -7.96 -5.01
C ALA A 32 5.34 -8.17 -4.57
N VAL A 33 5.05 -7.94 -3.30
CA VAL A 33 3.70 -8.09 -2.74
C VAL A 33 2.87 -6.87 -3.17
N PRO A 34 1.77 -7.02 -3.93
CA PRO A 34 0.94 -5.88 -4.32
C PRO A 34 0.18 -5.28 -3.13
N LEU A 35 -0.14 -3.98 -3.16
CA LEU A 35 -1.03 -3.38 -2.13
C LEU A 35 -2.48 -3.86 -2.31
N VAL A 36 -2.92 -3.93 -3.56
CA VAL A 36 -4.21 -4.49 -3.95
C VAL A 36 -3.94 -5.42 -5.13
N PRO A 37 -4.25 -6.73 -5.02
CA PRO A 37 -3.92 -7.70 -6.07
C PRO A 37 -4.77 -7.49 -7.33
N HIS A 38 -5.98 -6.97 -7.19
CA HIS A 38 -6.93 -6.77 -8.27
C HIS A 38 -7.76 -5.50 -8.04
N GLN A 39 -7.49 -4.44 -8.79
CA GLN A 39 -8.37 -3.28 -8.86
C GLN A 39 -8.91 -3.12 -10.29
N HIS A 40 -10.17 -2.73 -10.41
CA HIS A 40 -10.80 -2.43 -11.69
C HIS A 40 -10.32 -1.06 -12.19
N GLU A 41 -9.65 -1.02 -13.35
CA GLU A 41 -9.40 0.23 -14.07
C GLU A 41 -10.57 0.48 -15.03
N ASP A 42 -11.35 1.54 -14.78
CA ASP A 42 -12.25 2.11 -15.77
C ASP A 42 -11.42 2.92 -16.77
N GLU A 43 -10.89 2.28 -17.82
CA GLU A 43 -10.22 3.00 -18.90
C GLU A 43 -11.18 4.03 -19.52
N ALA A 44 -10.84 5.32 -19.39
CA ALA A 44 -11.53 6.45 -20.00
C ALA A 44 -11.32 6.46 -21.53
N GLY A 45 -11.95 5.54 -22.25
CA GLY A 45 -11.90 5.44 -23.70
C GLY A 45 -13.19 4.83 -24.25
N GLY A 46 -13.94 5.58 -25.07
CA GLY A 46 -15.23 5.18 -25.60
C GLY A 46 -15.14 4.00 -26.59
N GLY A 47 -15.78 2.89 -26.25
CA GLY A 47 -15.95 1.74 -27.15
C GLY A 47 -16.85 0.65 -26.55
N PHE A 48 -17.71 0.03 -27.38
CA PHE A 48 -18.79 -0.89 -27.00
C PHE A 48 -18.35 -2.28 -26.47
N PHE A 49 -17.06 -2.50 -26.23
CA PHE A 49 -16.51 -3.75 -25.68
C PHE A 49 -15.60 -3.45 -24.49
N ARG A 50 -16.20 -3.30 -23.30
CA ARG A 50 -15.46 -3.07 -22.04
C ARG A 50 -15.04 -4.41 -21.44
N VAL A 51 -13.76 -4.76 -21.58
CA VAL A 51 -13.14 -5.83 -20.78
C VAL A 51 -12.52 -5.15 -19.57
N ALA A 52 -13.15 -5.31 -18.40
CA ALA A 52 -12.58 -4.79 -17.16
C ALA A 52 -11.25 -5.52 -16.88
N ARG A 53 -10.13 -4.82 -17.00
CA ARG A 53 -8.82 -5.36 -16.65
C ARG A 53 -8.62 -5.21 -15.15
N LYS A 54 -8.19 -6.30 -14.51
CA LYS A 54 -7.79 -6.34 -13.11
C LYS A 54 -6.27 -6.27 -13.05
N ASN A 55 -5.74 -5.12 -12.68
CA ASN A 55 -4.30 -4.92 -12.53
C ASN A 55 -3.94 -4.81 -11.04
N PRO A 56 -2.76 -5.32 -10.62
CA PRO A 56 -2.27 -5.08 -9.27
C PRO A 56 -1.87 -3.60 -9.13
N ILE A 57 -2.17 -3.01 -7.98
CA ILE A 57 -1.82 -1.63 -7.65
C ILE A 57 -0.75 -1.62 -6.56
N GLY A 58 0.31 -0.86 -6.80
CA GLY A 58 1.38 -0.61 -5.84
C GLY A 58 2.14 -1.85 -5.38
N ALA A 59 3.00 -1.67 -4.38
CA ALA A 59 3.77 -2.73 -3.76
C ALA A 59 4.01 -2.45 -2.27
N VAL A 60 4.15 -3.51 -1.48
CA VAL A 60 4.53 -3.45 -0.07
C VAL A 60 5.97 -3.90 0.08
N ASP A 61 6.80 -3.07 0.70
CA ASP A 61 8.16 -3.42 1.10
C ASP A 61 8.24 -3.54 2.63
N LEU A 62 9.05 -4.46 3.14
CA LEU A 62 9.37 -4.51 4.56
C LEU A 62 10.68 -3.76 4.84
N LEU A 63 10.61 -2.74 5.68
CA LEU A 63 11.78 -2.00 6.16
C LEU A 63 12.20 -2.52 7.53
N VAL A 64 13.49 -2.88 7.70
CA VAL A 64 14.03 -3.37 8.97
C VAL A 64 15.22 -2.52 9.40
N CYS A 65 15.18 -1.99 10.62
CA CYS A 65 16.30 -1.24 11.16
C CYS A 65 17.48 -2.14 11.50
N ASP A 66 18.65 -1.81 10.94
CA ASP A 66 19.91 -2.53 11.17
C ASP A 66 20.36 -2.50 12.64
N ALA A 67 20.03 -1.42 13.37
CA ALA A 67 20.51 -1.23 14.74
C ALA A 67 19.64 -1.91 15.81
N CYS A 68 18.31 -1.84 15.68
CA CYS A 68 17.38 -2.30 16.72
C CYS A 68 16.34 -3.31 16.24
N GLY A 69 16.34 -3.69 14.97
CA GLY A 69 15.40 -4.65 14.39
C GLY A 69 13.97 -4.13 14.22
N TYR A 70 13.69 -2.86 14.56
CA TYR A 70 12.35 -2.27 14.32
C TYR A 70 11.95 -2.46 12.86
N SER A 71 10.75 -3.00 12.66
CA SER A 71 10.24 -3.41 11.36
C SER A 71 8.96 -2.64 11.03
N GLU A 72 8.89 -2.06 9.83
CA GLU A 72 7.71 -1.34 9.33
C GLU A 72 7.38 -1.78 7.91
N LEU A 73 6.09 -1.88 7.58
CA LEU A 73 5.63 -2.10 6.20
C LEU A 73 5.50 -0.76 5.50
N TRP A 74 6.06 -0.66 4.31
CA TRP A 74 6.05 0.54 3.48
C TRP A 74 5.26 0.32 2.19
N ALA A 75 4.26 1.16 1.97
CA ALA A 75 3.36 1.08 0.82
C ALA A 75 3.83 2.01 -0.32
N ARG A 76 4.32 1.44 -1.42
CA ARG A 76 4.62 2.15 -2.68
C ARG A 76 3.39 2.17 -3.58
N GLY A 77 3.10 3.30 -4.23
CA GLY A 77 1.93 3.44 -5.11
C GLY A 77 0.59 3.58 -4.38
N ALA A 78 0.60 3.78 -3.05
CA ALA A 78 -0.63 3.97 -2.26
C ALA A 78 -1.48 5.18 -2.70
N ARG A 79 -0.90 6.13 -3.43
CA ARG A 79 -1.62 7.30 -3.98
C ARG A 79 -2.48 6.96 -5.19
N ASP A 80 -2.20 5.84 -5.84
CA ASP A 80 -2.89 5.38 -7.04
C ASP A 80 -4.08 4.46 -6.67
N LEU A 81 -4.30 4.21 -5.37
CA LEU A 81 -5.43 3.45 -4.87
C LEU A 81 -6.73 4.22 -5.11
N VAL A 82 -7.69 3.53 -5.72
CA VAL A 82 -9.08 3.99 -5.87
C VAL A 82 -9.97 3.24 -4.87
N GLU A 83 -11.07 3.84 -4.43
CA GLU A 83 -12.07 3.09 -3.66
C GLU A 83 -12.74 2.05 -4.56
N ASP A 84 -12.74 0.79 -4.12
CA ASP A 84 -13.36 -0.33 -4.82
C ASP A 84 -14.02 -1.25 -3.78
N PRO A 85 -15.32 -1.03 -3.47
CA PRO A 85 -16.04 -1.85 -2.51
C PRO A 85 -16.13 -3.33 -2.91
N VAL A 86 -16.07 -3.64 -4.20
CA VAL A 86 -16.12 -5.03 -4.72
C VAL A 86 -14.82 -5.76 -4.40
N ALA A 87 -13.68 -5.07 -4.53
CA ALA A 87 -12.37 -5.56 -4.12
C ALA A 87 -12.06 -5.35 -2.62
N GLY A 88 -12.99 -4.74 -1.85
CA GLY A 88 -12.82 -4.47 -0.43
C GLY A 88 -11.90 -3.28 -0.10
N VAL A 89 -11.60 -2.42 -1.07
CA VAL A 89 -10.73 -1.24 -0.91
C VAL A 89 -11.59 -0.02 -0.56
N ARG A 90 -11.32 0.60 0.60
CA ARG A 90 -12.04 1.81 1.06
C ARG A 90 -11.09 2.77 1.76
N LEU A 91 -11.27 4.08 1.57
CA LEU A 91 -10.51 5.08 2.31
C LEU A 91 -11.25 5.41 3.61
N LEU A 92 -10.60 5.14 4.75
CA LEU A 92 -11.09 5.63 6.05
C LEU A 92 -10.48 7.01 6.30
N ASP A 93 -11.20 8.07 5.91
CA ASP A 93 -10.77 9.45 6.15
C ASP A 93 -11.20 9.93 7.54
N SER A 94 -10.22 10.10 8.44
CA SER A 94 -10.42 10.64 9.79
C SER A 94 -10.16 12.15 9.90
N SER A 95 -9.90 12.85 8.79
CA SER A 95 -9.61 14.29 8.77
C SER A 95 -10.86 15.15 8.99
N ALA A 96 -12.05 14.60 8.70
CA ALA A 96 -13.31 15.28 8.93
C ALA A 96 -13.66 15.31 10.43
N THR A 97 -13.40 16.44 11.09
CA THR A 97 -14.11 16.80 12.31
C THR A 97 -15.59 16.94 11.96
N LYS A 98 -16.38 15.87 12.16
CA LYS A 98 -17.84 16.01 12.14
C LYS A 98 -18.24 16.93 13.30
N ALA A 99 -18.37 18.23 13.01
CA ALA A 99 -19.13 19.16 13.82
C ALA A 99 -20.61 18.75 13.70
N GLY A 100 -21.04 17.85 14.58
CA GLY A 100 -22.44 17.53 14.79
C GLY A 100 -22.91 18.16 16.11
N PRO A 101 -24.21 18.46 16.27
CA PRO A 101 -24.74 19.21 17.42
C PRO A 101 -24.70 18.46 18.76
N PHE A 102 -24.09 17.27 18.81
CA PHE A 102 -24.04 16.40 19.99
C PHE A 102 -22.61 16.11 20.48
N ARG A 103 -21.65 16.97 20.12
CA ARG A 103 -20.32 17.01 20.75
C ARG A 103 -20.09 18.34 21.43
#